data_AF-A0A239P9D5-F1
#
_entry.id   AF-A0A239P9D5-F1
#
_cell.length_a   1.000
_cell.length_b   1.000
_cell.length_c   1.000
_cell.angle_alpha   90.00
_cell.angle_beta   90.00
_cell.angle_gamma   90.00
#
_symmetry.space_group_name_H-M   'P 1'
#
loop_
_entity.id
_entity.type
_entity.pdbx_description
1 polymer ?
#
loop_
_entity_poly.entity_id
_entity_poly.type
_entity_poly.pdbx_seq_one_letter_code
_entity_poly.pdbx_strand_id
1 'polypeptide(L)'
;MGRANILQSCCATVASLLALVAIPTPSARAETYNYICKDQGRPFPLKVDDTSKTLEWRGTMYRIKETEDCAKFGWRVEKDAASFDFCTATQGYANSQRDGTTVQCNLKRR
;
A
#
# COMPACT_ATOMS: atom_id res chain seq x y z
N MET A 1 49.79 -1.44 27.15
CA MET A 1 49.64 0.00 27.48
C MET A 1 50.60 0.75 26.56
N GLY A 2 50.20 1.24 25.39
CA GLY A 2 49.28 2.36 25.19
C GLY A 2 50.07 3.51 24.56
N ARG A 3 50.47 3.35 23.27
CA ARG A 3 50.98 4.42 22.39
C ARG A 3 49.81 5.35 22.03
N ALA A 4 49.93 6.63 21.74
CA ALA A 4 50.99 7.63 21.82
C ALA A 4 50.28 8.99 21.57
N ASN A 5 50.80 10.05 22.17
CA ASN A 5 50.45 11.45 21.87
C ASN A 5 50.81 11.82 20.43
N ILE A 6 49.99 12.66 19.77
CA ILE A 6 50.46 13.71 18.85
C ILE A 6 49.56 14.95 19.00
N LEU A 7 50.18 16.06 19.42
CA LEU A 7 49.72 17.45 19.31
C LEU A 7 49.37 17.80 17.86
N GLN A 8 48.32 18.59 17.61
CA GLN A 8 48.48 19.85 16.86
C GLN A 8 47.18 20.67 16.94
N SER A 9 47.34 21.87 17.49
CA SER A 9 46.40 22.99 17.43
C SER A 9 46.19 23.45 15.99
N CYS A 10 44.94 23.80 15.64
CA CYS A 10 44.55 25.14 15.18
C CYS A 10 43.31 25.09 14.28
N CYS A 11 42.43 26.05 14.57
CA CYS A 11 41.46 26.65 13.68
C CYS A 11 40.11 25.97 13.47
N ALA A 12 39.10 26.81 13.72
CA ALA A 12 37.72 26.75 13.27
C ALA A 12 36.85 25.71 13.96
N THR A 13 36.27 26.13 15.09
CA THR A 13 35.00 25.64 15.61
C THR A 13 33.90 25.90 14.57
N VAL A 14 33.76 25.03 13.57
CA VAL A 14 32.51 24.93 12.83
C VAL A 14 31.73 23.82 13.51
N ALA A 15 30.88 24.22 14.46
CA ALA A 15 29.84 23.34 14.98
C ALA A 15 28.86 23.07 13.83
N SER A 16 29.21 22.15 12.94
CA SER A 16 28.25 21.55 12.01
C SER A 16 27.30 20.71 12.84
N LEU A 17 26.23 21.36 13.29
CA LEU A 17 24.99 20.73 13.70
C LEU A 17 24.54 19.83 12.53
N LEU A 18 24.94 18.56 12.57
CA LEU A 18 24.29 17.51 11.81
C LEU A 18 22.89 17.36 12.39
N ALA A 19 21.99 18.24 11.93
CA ALA A 19 20.56 18.03 12.09
C ALA A 19 20.24 16.72 11.37
N LEU A 20 20.09 15.64 12.14
CA LEU A 20 19.40 14.44 11.67
C LEU A 20 17.99 14.88 11.31
N VAL A 21 17.79 15.24 10.04
CA VAL A 21 16.46 15.34 9.46
C VAL A 21 15.95 13.91 9.44
N ALA A 22 15.22 13.53 10.49
CA ALA A 22 14.44 12.31 10.50
C ALA A 22 13.43 12.45 9.37
N ILE A 23 13.77 11.92 8.20
CA ILE A 23 12.83 11.81 7.09
C ILE A 23 11.70 10.96 7.66
N PRO A 24 10.46 11.47 7.76
CA PRO A 24 9.34 10.63 8.13
C PRO A 24 9.24 9.57 7.03
N THR A 25 9.69 8.35 7.32
CA THR A 25 9.37 7.20 6.48
C THR A 25 7.85 7.19 6.38
N PRO A 26 7.26 7.28 5.17
CA PRO A 26 5.82 7.13 5.05
C PRO A 26 5.45 5.83 5.75
N SER A 27 4.63 5.93 6.79
CA SER A 27 4.07 4.76 7.44
C SER A 27 3.45 3.93 6.33
N ALA A 28 4.04 2.77 6.02
CA ALA A 28 3.38 1.74 5.24
C ALA A 28 2.15 1.37 6.06
N ARG A 29 1.04 2.04 5.79
CA ARG A 29 -0.15 1.89 6.61
C ARG A 29 -0.67 0.50 6.30
N ALA A 30 -0.55 -0.39 7.28
CA ALA A 30 -1.20 -1.69 7.30
C ALA A 30 -2.73 -1.48 7.28
N GLU A 31 -3.28 -1.14 6.12
CA GLU A 31 -4.68 -0.79 5.97
C GLU A 31 -5.43 -2.00 5.41
N THR A 32 -6.25 -2.60 6.26
CA THR A 32 -7.32 -3.48 5.78
C THR A 32 -8.47 -2.63 5.30
N TYR A 33 -8.81 -2.74 4.01
CA TYR A 33 -9.93 -2.03 3.41
C TYR A 33 -11.10 -2.98 3.21
N ASN A 34 -12.28 -2.59 3.72
CA ASN A 34 -13.50 -3.38 3.58
C ASN A 34 -14.43 -2.67 2.59
N TYR A 35 -14.74 -3.35 1.49
CA TYR A 35 -15.63 -2.86 0.43
C TYR A 35 -16.93 -3.67 0.40
N ILE A 36 -18.00 -3.04 -0.08
CA ILE A 36 -19.21 -3.69 -0.54
C ILE A 36 -19.30 -3.51 -2.05
N CYS A 37 -19.16 -4.62 -2.77
CA CYS A 37 -19.21 -4.69 -4.21
C CYS A 37 -20.59 -5.11 -4.70
N LYS A 38 -21.16 -4.37 -5.65
CA LYS A 38 -22.40 -4.77 -6.32
C LYS A 38 -22.05 -5.55 -7.58
N ASP A 39 -22.38 -6.83 -7.58
CA ASP A 39 -22.27 -7.69 -8.76
C ASP A 39 -23.66 -8.22 -9.11
N GLN A 40 -24.09 -7.99 -10.36
CA GLN A 40 -25.44 -8.32 -10.84
C GLN A 40 -26.57 -7.85 -9.90
N GLY A 41 -26.42 -6.65 -9.31
CA GLY A 41 -27.39 -6.04 -8.40
C GLY A 41 -27.36 -6.58 -6.95
N ARG A 42 -26.54 -7.60 -6.65
CA ARG A 42 -26.40 -8.15 -5.30
C ARG A 42 -25.13 -7.64 -4.61
N PRO A 43 -25.19 -7.27 -3.31
CA PRO A 43 -24.02 -6.82 -2.57
C PRO A 43 -23.17 -8.01 -2.10
N PHE A 44 -21.86 -7.92 -2.28
CA PHE A 44 -20.87 -8.88 -1.81
C PHE A 44 -19.76 -8.15 -1.05
N PRO A 45 -19.36 -8.63 0.13
CA PRO A 45 -18.20 -8.09 0.82
C PRO A 45 -16.93 -8.44 0.05
N LEU A 46 -16.01 -7.47 -0.02
CA LEU A 46 -14.66 -7.63 -0.52
C LEU A 46 -13.71 -7.03 0.50
N LYS A 47 -12.68 -7.75 0.89
CA LYS A 47 -11.68 -7.30 1.86
C LYS A 47 -10.32 -7.28 1.20
N VAL A 48 -9.64 -6.15 1.24
CA VAL A 48 -8.25 -6.00 0.84
C VAL A 48 -7.42 -5.93 2.10
N ASP A 49 -6.50 -6.87 2.29
CA ASP A 49 -5.48 -6.82 3.32
C ASP A 49 -4.14 -6.55 2.63
N ASP A 50 -3.74 -5.29 2.66
CA ASP A 50 -2.50 -4.85 2.03
C ASP A 50 -1.24 -5.29 2.80
N THR A 51 -1.37 -5.68 4.08
CA THR A 51 -0.25 -6.19 4.86
C THR A 51 0.05 -7.63 4.48
N SER A 52 -1.00 -8.44 4.43
CA SER A 52 -0.90 -9.84 4.02
C SER A 52 -0.76 -9.98 2.50
N LYS A 53 -0.91 -8.89 1.73
CA LYS A 53 -0.99 -8.86 0.27
C LYS A 53 -2.03 -9.86 -0.25
N THR A 54 -3.23 -9.77 0.31
CA THR A 54 -4.37 -10.62 -0.07
C THR A 54 -5.65 -9.82 -0.30
N LEU A 55 -6.50 -10.35 -1.16
CA LEU A 55 -7.87 -9.89 -1.36
C LEU A 55 -8.81 -11.07 -1.17
N GLU A 56 -9.84 -10.90 -0.35
CA GLU A 56 -10.90 -11.88 -0.14
C GLU A 56 -12.19 -11.39 -0.79
N TRP A 57 -12.76 -12.21 -1.66
CA TRP A 57 -14.05 -11.94 -2.29
C TRP A 57 -14.84 -13.23 -2.46
N ARG A 58 -16.12 -13.22 -2.04
CA ARG A 58 -17.00 -14.40 -2.08
C ARG A 58 -16.39 -15.66 -1.46
N GLY A 59 -15.67 -15.50 -0.34
CA GLY A 59 -14.97 -16.59 0.35
C GLY A 59 -13.74 -17.13 -0.38
N THR A 60 -13.36 -16.54 -1.51
CA THR A 60 -12.13 -16.87 -2.24
C THR A 60 -11.04 -15.86 -1.89
N MET A 61 -9.87 -16.37 -1.52
CA MET A 61 -8.67 -15.56 -1.38
C MET A 61 -7.88 -15.47 -2.69
N TYR A 62 -7.39 -14.27 -2.96
CA TYR A 62 -6.56 -13.92 -4.09
C TYR A 62 -5.27 -13.26 -3.56
N ARG A 63 -4.16 -13.42 -4.29
CA ARG A 63 -2.94 -12.67 -4.02
C ARG A 63 -3.05 -11.32 -4.71
N ILE A 64 -2.50 -10.29 -4.10
CA ILE A 64 -2.47 -8.96 -4.71
C ILE A 64 -1.05 -8.42 -4.75
N LYS A 65 -0.78 -7.62 -5.77
CA LYS A 65 0.41 -6.79 -5.88
C LYS A 65 -0.04 -5.36 -6.08
N GLU A 66 0.61 -4.42 -5.41
CA GLU A 66 0.42 -3.01 -5.73
C GLU A 66 0.79 -2.77 -7.19
N THR A 67 -0.01 -1.97 -7.88
CA THR A 67 0.30 -1.51 -9.23
C THR A 67 0.11 -0.01 -9.34
N GLU A 68 1.05 0.63 -10.04
CA GLU A 68 1.02 2.06 -10.35
C GLU A 68 0.12 2.37 -11.55
N ASP A 69 -0.42 1.33 -12.22
CA ASP A 69 -1.33 1.45 -13.37
C ASP A 69 -2.67 2.13 -13.02
N CYS A 70 -2.98 2.29 -11.72
CA CYS A 70 -4.19 2.92 -11.22
C CYS A 70 -3.92 4.34 -10.69
N ALA A 71 -4.90 5.24 -10.83
CA ALA A 71 -4.75 6.67 -10.51
C ALA A 71 -4.30 7.04 -9.08
N LYS A 72 -4.50 6.16 -8.08
CA LYS A 72 -4.08 6.41 -6.69
C LYS A 72 -3.74 5.16 -5.90
N PHE A 73 -4.68 4.24 -5.74
CA PHE A 73 -4.43 2.94 -5.12
C PHE A 73 -4.93 1.86 -6.06
N GLY A 74 -4.04 0.94 -6.40
CA GLY A 74 -4.28 -0.10 -7.38
C GLY A 74 -3.68 -1.41 -6.92
N TRP A 75 -4.44 -2.48 -7.07
CA TRP A 75 -3.94 -3.82 -6.82
C TRP A 75 -4.19 -4.70 -8.03
N ARG A 76 -3.12 -5.26 -8.59
CA ARG A 76 -3.23 -6.37 -9.53
C ARG A 76 -3.49 -7.62 -8.73
N VAL A 77 -4.64 -8.22 -8.98
CA VAL A 77 -5.11 -9.41 -8.28
C VAL A 77 -4.83 -10.62 -9.14
N GLU A 78 -4.17 -11.61 -8.56
CA GLU A 78 -3.70 -12.81 -9.24
C GLU A 78 -4.29 -14.05 -8.56
N LYS A 79 -4.84 -14.96 -9.37
CA LYS A 79 -5.18 -16.31 -8.94
C LYS A 79 -5.06 -17.26 -10.14
N ASP A 80 -4.22 -18.27 -9.98
CA ASP A 80 -3.89 -19.24 -11.04
C ASP A 80 -3.44 -18.53 -12.33
N ALA A 81 -4.10 -18.79 -13.46
CA ALA A 81 -3.81 -18.16 -14.75
C ALA A 81 -4.60 -16.86 -15.02
N ALA A 82 -5.41 -16.40 -14.06
CA ALA A 82 -6.23 -15.20 -14.20
C ALA A 82 -5.65 -14.04 -13.41
N SER A 83 -5.62 -12.87 -14.04
CA SER A 83 -5.29 -11.60 -13.38
C SER A 83 -6.26 -10.51 -13.78
N PHE A 84 -6.55 -9.59 -12.84
CA PHE A 84 -7.34 -8.40 -13.10
C PHE A 84 -6.92 -7.28 -12.15
N ASP A 85 -7.19 -6.04 -12.51
CA ASP A 85 -6.85 -4.89 -11.68
C ASP A 85 -8.04 -4.44 -10.85
N PHE A 86 -7.79 -4.25 -9.56
CA PHE A 86 -8.67 -3.59 -8.63
C PHE A 86 -8.17 -2.15 -8.41
N CYS A 87 -8.63 -1.25 -9.27
CA CYS A 87 -8.28 0.16 -9.18
C CYS A 87 -9.27 0.93 -8.31
N THR A 88 -8.74 1.76 -7.43
CA THR A 88 -9.53 2.69 -6.61
C THR A 88 -9.09 4.12 -6.93
N ALA A 89 -10.06 4.98 -7.28
CA ALA A 89 -9.79 6.40 -7.55
C ALA A 89 -9.58 7.18 -6.24
N THR A 90 -10.22 6.70 -5.18
CA THR A 90 -10.06 7.12 -3.78
C THR A 90 -10.22 5.87 -2.92
N GLN A 91 -9.74 5.87 -1.67
CA GLN A 91 -9.96 4.75 -0.74
C GLN A 91 -11.44 4.33 -0.66
N GLY A 92 -12.37 5.23 -0.99
CA GLY A 92 -13.82 5.05 -0.92
C GLY A 92 -14.50 4.34 -2.09
N TYR A 93 -13.90 4.29 -3.29
CA TYR A 93 -14.59 3.83 -4.49
C TYR A 93 -13.64 3.09 -5.45
N ALA A 94 -14.03 1.88 -5.83
CA ALA A 94 -13.28 1.01 -6.71
C ALA A 94 -14.17 0.45 -7.82
N ASN A 95 -13.63 0.42 -9.04
CA ASN A 95 -14.24 -0.27 -10.17
C ASN A 95 -13.28 -1.38 -10.58
N SER A 96 -13.79 -2.60 -10.69
CA SER A 96 -13.02 -3.72 -11.26
C SER A 96 -13.78 -4.35 -12.39
N GLN A 97 -13.11 -4.56 -13.52
CA GLN A 97 -13.64 -5.38 -14.61
C GLN A 97 -13.25 -6.84 -14.38
N ARG A 98 -14.26 -7.70 -14.29
CA ARG A 98 -14.11 -9.15 -14.19
C ARG A 98 -14.99 -9.78 -15.26
N ASP A 99 -14.41 -10.60 -16.13
CA ASP A 99 -15.15 -11.34 -17.16
C ASP A 99 -16.08 -10.45 -18.01
N GLY A 100 -15.64 -9.24 -18.36
CA GLY A 100 -16.42 -8.24 -19.12
C GLY A 100 -17.50 -7.50 -18.32
N THR A 101 -17.67 -7.81 -17.03
CA THR A 101 -18.61 -7.13 -16.14
C THR A 101 -17.89 -6.11 -15.26
N THR A 102 -18.42 -4.88 -15.21
CA THR A 102 -17.92 -3.85 -14.28
C THR A 102 -18.58 -4.02 -12.92
N VAL A 103 -17.80 -4.34 -11.90
CA VAL A 103 -18.23 -4.43 -10.51
C VAL A 103 -17.92 -3.11 -9.81
N GLN A 104 -18.95 -2.47 -9.24
CA GLN A 104 -18.80 -1.25 -8.47
C GLN A 104 -18.65 -1.59 -6.98
N CYS A 105 -17.56 -1.12 -6.37
CA CYS A 105 -17.22 -1.39 -4.98
C CYS A 105 -17.11 -0.09 -4.19
N ASN A 106 -17.86 0.00 -3.09
CA ASN A 106 -17.83 1.14 -2.19
C ASN A 106 -17.18 0.74 -0.88
N LEU A 107 -16.24 1.54 -0.37
CA LEU A 107 -15.66 1.30 0.94
C LEU A 107 -16.77 1.38 1.99
N LYS A 108 -16.88 0.33 2.79
CA LYS A 108 -17.71 0.35 3.98
C LYS A 108 -17.07 1.32 4.97
N ARG A 109 -17.63 2.53 5.08
CA ARG A 109 -17.27 3.45 6.16
C ARG A 109 -17.66 2.79 7.49
N ARG A 110 -16.75 2.86 8.46
CA ARG A 110 -16.99 2.42 9.85
C ARG A 110 -18.17 3.16 10.45
#